data_AF-A0AAN4YA28-F1
#
_entry.id   AF-A0AAN4YA28-F1
#
_cell.length_a   1.000
_cell.length_b   1.000
_cell.length_c   1.000
_cell.angle_alpha   90.00
_cell.angle_beta   90.00
_cell.angle_gamma   90.00
#
_symmetry.space_group_name_H-M   'P 1'
#
loop_
_entity.id
_entity.type
_entity.pdbx_description
1 polymer ?
#
loop_
_entity_poly.entity_id
_entity_poly.type
_entity_poly.pdbx_seq_one_letter_code
_entity_poly.pdbx_strand_id
1 'polypeptide(L)'
;MGIVAPLAMFTINTVSYLSLQHQCQSSDGSLERQSISANSTPGWSRFQESTLGQSRIEAILLEQVLASSHVEVRRNTVPTSLYIDQNLVQNHDQHCFPVRVGLVPVPGPEASKAVNGDISIESAREVIEAKYLLGCDGAHSWVRKQLGLKLEGASRDVDWGVLDVFPITDFRE
;
A
#
# COMPACT_ATOMS: atom_id res chain seq x y z
N MET A 1 1.47 -2.92 -29.04
CA MET A 1 2.64 -2.74 -28.15
C MET A 1 2.18 -3.12 -26.74
N GLY A 2 2.22 -4.42 -26.44
CA GLY A 2 1.59 -5.01 -25.26
C GLY A 2 2.58 -5.10 -24.10
N ILE A 3 2.26 -4.46 -22.97
CA ILE A 3 2.98 -4.65 -21.72
C ILE A 3 2.21 -5.72 -20.93
N VAL A 4 2.76 -6.93 -20.91
CA VAL A 4 2.33 -8.03 -20.05
C VAL A 4 2.91 -7.76 -18.66
N ALA A 5 2.06 -7.69 -17.63
CA ALA A 5 2.50 -7.69 -16.23
C ALA A 5 2.38 -9.13 -15.71
N PRO A 6 3.46 -9.77 -15.26
CA PRO A 6 3.41 -11.18 -14.90
C PRO A 6 3.05 -11.38 -13.41
N LEU A 7 2.14 -12.33 -13.13
CA LEU A 7 1.67 -12.71 -11.78
C LEU A 7 2.59 -13.77 -11.18
N ALA A 8 3.48 -13.37 -10.27
CA ALA A 8 4.48 -14.27 -9.70
C ALA A 8 3.88 -15.22 -8.65
N MET A 9 4.00 -16.54 -8.87
CA MET A 9 3.88 -17.55 -7.82
C MET A 9 5.31 -17.86 -7.36
N PHE A 10 5.54 -17.70 -6.06
CA PHE A 10 6.88 -17.65 -5.52
C PHE A 10 7.23 -18.92 -4.76
N THR A 11 8.05 -19.77 -5.36
CA THR A 11 8.84 -20.80 -4.67
C THR A 11 10.33 -20.52 -4.82
N ILE A 12 11.08 -20.89 -3.78
CA ILE A 12 12.49 -20.55 -3.59
C ILE A 12 13.33 -21.13 -4.74
N ASN A 13 13.99 -20.23 -5.48
CA ASN A 13 14.88 -20.42 -6.64
C ASN A 13 14.27 -20.37 -8.05
N THR A 14 12.94 -20.37 -8.19
CA THR A 14 12.28 -20.24 -9.50
C THR A 14 10.98 -19.46 -9.35
N VAL A 15 10.87 -18.26 -9.94
CA VAL A 15 9.54 -17.62 -10.08
C VAL A 15 8.82 -18.32 -11.22
N SER A 16 7.93 -19.23 -10.86
CA SER A 16 6.99 -19.81 -11.80
C SER A 16 5.80 -18.86 -11.93
N TYR A 17 5.64 -18.24 -13.09
CA TYR A 17 4.43 -17.48 -13.38
C TYR A 17 3.31 -18.46 -13.76
N LEU A 18 2.37 -18.73 -12.87
CA LEU A 18 1.14 -19.43 -13.23
C LEU A 18 0.08 -18.39 -13.60
N SER A 19 -0.03 -18.05 -14.88
CA SER A 19 -1.15 -17.25 -15.35
C SER A 19 -2.32 -18.17 -15.73
N LEU A 20 -3.36 -18.19 -14.91
CA LEU A 20 -4.65 -18.75 -15.30
C LEU A 20 -5.37 -17.74 -16.20
N GLN A 21 -5.02 -17.72 -17.48
CA GLN A 21 -5.83 -17.01 -18.46
C GLN A 21 -7.01 -17.90 -18.85
N HIS A 22 -8.23 -17.36 -18.79
CA HIS A 22 -9.46 -18.01 -19.29
C HIS A 22 -9.36 -18.47 -20.77
N GLN A 23 -8.28 -18.13 -21.48
CA GLN A 23 -8.04 -18.52 -22.87
C GLN A 23 -7.13 -19.76 -23.04
N CYS A 24 -6.62 -20.37 -21.98
CA CYS A 24 -5.76 -21.55 -22.07
C CYS A 24 -6.27 -22.68 -21.16
N GLN A 25 -7.51 -23.10 -21.37
CA GLN A 25 -7.91 -24.45 -20.98
C GLN A 25 -7.49 -25.38 -22.12
N SER A 26 -6.59 -26.31 -21.85
CA SER A 26 -6.54 -27.54 -22.65
C SER A 26 -7.94 -28.15 -22.64
N SER A 27 -8.33 -28.86 -23.70
CA SER A 27 -9.70 -29.37 -23.87
C SER A 27 -10.20 -30.27 -22.72
N ASP A 28 -9.30 -30.70 -21.84
CA ASP A 28 -9.52 -31.51 -20.65
C ASP A 28 -9.59 -30.70 -19.33
N GLY A 29 -9.40 -29.38 -19.37
CA GLY A 29 -9.36 -28.50 -18.20
C GLY A 29 -8.05 -28.56 -17.39
N SER A 30 -7.00 -29.18 -17.93
CA SER A 30 -5.68 -29.24 -17.29
C SER A 30 -4.97 -27.88 -17.31
N LEU A 31 -4.10 -27.66 -16.32
CA LEU A 31 -3.27 -26.46 -16.21
C LEU A 31 -1.91 -26.72 -16.82
N GLU A 32 -1.52 -25.89 -17.79
CA GLU A 32 -0.24 -26.00 -18.47
C GLU A 32 0.65 -24.77 -18.23
N ARG A 33 1.94 -25.03 -18.02
CA ARG A 33 2.97 -23.99 -17.90
C ARG A 33 3.20 -23.35 -19.27
N GLN A 34 2.92 -22.05 -19.41
CA GLN A 34 3.13 -21.34 -20.67
C GLN A 34 4.58 -20.90 -20.92
N SER A 35 5.29 -20.45 -19.88
CA SER A 35 6.66 -19.92 -20.03
C SER A 35 7.45 -19.93 -18.73
N ILE A 36 8.77 -19.98 -18.84
CA ILE A 36 9.72 -19.74 -17.75
C ILE A 36 10.64 -18.59 -18.16
N SER A 37 10.81 -17.61 -17.29
CA SER A 37 11.75 -16.50 -17.48
C SER A 37 12.60 -16.32 -16.24
N ALA A 38 13.89 -16.05 -16.44
CA ALA A 38 14.79 -15.70 -15.34
C ALA A 38 14.31 -14.40 -14.67
N ASN A 39 14.16 -14.44 -13.35
CA ASN A 39 13.64 -13.32 -12.59
C ASN A 39 14.65 -12.18 -12.41
N SER A 40 15.94 -12.49 -12.47
CA SER A 40 17.01 -11.49 -12.45
C SER A 40 18.17 -11.93 -13.33
N THR A 41 18.88 -10.95 -13.88
CA THR A 41 20.13 -11.19 -14.61
C THR A 41 21.27 -11.38 -13.59
N PRO A 42 22.03 -12.49 -13.68
CA PRO A 42 23.18 -12.71 -12.80
C PRO A 42 24.16 -11.52 -12.84
N GLY A 43 24.62 -11.09 -11.66
CA GLY A 43 25.65 -10.06 -11.52
C GLY A 43 25.13 -8.62 -11.42
N TRP A 44 23.83 -8.35 -11.52
CA TRP A 44 23.28 -6.99 -11.38
C TRP A 44 23.22 -6.50 -9.93
N SER A 45 23.00 -7.42 -8.99
CA SER A 45 22.91 -7.12 -7.58
C SER A 45 23.51 -8.24 -6.76
N ARG A 46 24.08 -7.88 -5.61
CA ARG A 46 24.47 -8.86 -4.59
C ARG A 46 23.26 -9.44 -3.85
N PHE A 47 22.10 -8.79 -3.97
CA PHE A 47 20.82 -9.26 -3.43
C PHE A 47 20.01 -9.92 -4.53
N GLN A 48 19.37 -11.04 -4.19
CA GLN A 48 18.44 -11.74 -5.07
C GLN A 48 17.01 -11.35 -4.73
N GLU A 49 16.11 -11.43 -5.71
CA GLU A 49 14.69 -11.29 -5.44
C GLU A 49 14.22 -12.39 -4.49
N SER A 50 13.38 -12.02 -3.53
CA SER A 50 12.85 -12.93 -2.53
C SER A 50 11.47 -12.47 -2.13
N THR A 51 10.68 -13.39 -1.57
CA THR A 51 9.35 -13.09 -1.08
C THR A 51 9.23 -13.22 0.40
N LEU A 52 8.53 -12.24 0.96
CA LEU A 52 8.17 -12.19 2.35
C LEU A 52 6.80 -11.52 2.45
N GLY A 53 5.93 -12.03 3.32
CA GLY A 53 4.60 -11.45 3.49
C GLY A 53 4.69 -9.97 3.86
N GLN A 54 3.84 -9.14 3.26
CA GLN A 54 3.85 -7.69 3.42
C GLN A 54 3.84 -7.27 4.91
N SER A 55 3.00 -7.90 5.73
CA SER A 55 2.91 -7.61 7.17
C SER A 55 4.23 -7.84 7.92
N ARG A 56 5.08 -8.79 7.46
CA ARG A 56 6.37 -9.05 8.08
C ARG A 56 7.40 -7.97 7.70
N ILE A 57 7.39 -7.51 6.44
CA ILE A 57 8.20 -6.37 6.00
C ILE A 57 7.81 -5.11 6.80
N GLU A 58 6.50 -4.84 6.91
CA GLU A 58 5.99 -3.72 7.69
C GLU A 58 6.38 -3.80 9.17
N ALA A 59 6.31 -4.99 9.78
CA ALA A 59 6.71 -5.17 11.17
C ALA A 59 8.20 -4.84 11.39
N ILE A 60 9.08 -5.31 10.49
CA ILE A 60 10.52 -5.03 10.56
C ILE A 60 10.77 -3.53 10.41
N LEU A 61 10.13 -2.87 9.44
CA LEU A 61 10.28 -1.42 9.25
C LEU A 61 9.74 -0.63 10.45
N LEU A 62 8.58 -1.02 10.98
CA LEU A 62 7.95 -0.34 12.11
C LEU A 62 8.81 -0.45 13.37
N GLU A 63 9.41 -1.61 13.63
CA GLU A 63 10.36 -1.80 14.73
C GLU A 63 11.50 -0.79 14.66
N GLN A 64 12.08 -0.59 13.47
CA GLN A 64 13.16 0.38 13.27
C GLN A 64 12.69 1.83 13.41
N VAL A 65 11.49 2.14 12.93
CA VAL A 65 10.91 3.50 13.05
C VAL A 65 10.65 3.84 14.52
N LEU A 66 10.07 2.90 15.28
CA LEU A 66 9.72 3.10 16.68
C LEU A 66 10.94 3.04 17.62
N ALA A 67 12.10 2.60 17.13
CA ALA A 67 13.35 2.76 17.87
C ALA A 67 13.77 4.24 18.01
N SER A 68 13.23 5.14 17.18
CA SER A 68 13.43 6.59 17.30
C SER A 68 12.40 7.22 18.24
N SER A 69 12.85 8.02 19.21
CA SER A 69 11.97 8.76 20.12
C SER A 69 11.25 9.96 19.47
N HIS A 70 11.57 10.29 18.22
CA HIS A 70 11.03 11.46 17.51
C HIS A 70 9.87 11.11 16.58
N VAL A 71 9.47 9.83 16.50
CA VAL A 71 8.42 9.37 15.61
C VAL A 71 7.31 8.72 16.42
N GLU A 72 6.09 9.22 16.23
CA GLU A 72 4.87 8.62 16.74
C GLU A 72 4.04 8.11 15.56
N VAL A 73 3.59 6.85 15.65
CA VAL A 73 2.69 6.27 14.66
C VAL A 73 1.27 6.24 15.22
N ARG A 74 0.42 7.15 14.74
CA ARG A 74 -1.00 7.18 15.07
C ARG A 74 -1.80 6.42 14.02
N ARG A 75 -2.63 5.47 14.47
CA ARG A 75 -3.51 4.66 13.63
C ARG A 75 -4.97 5.02 13.89
N ASN A 76 -5.87 4.50 13.05
CA ASN A 76 -7.32 4.72 13.16
C ASN A 76 -7.67 6.22 13.15
N THR A 77 -7.02 6.99 12.29
CA THR A 77 -7.34 8.39 12.06
C THR A 77 -7.72 8.58 10.60
N VAL A 78 -8.64 9.51 10.35
CA VAL A 78 -9.06 9.88 8.99
C VAL A 78 -8.87 11.38 8.78
N PRO A 79 -8.20 11.80 7.69
CA PRO A 79 -8.12 13.20 7.33
C PRO A 79 -9.46 13.73 6.85
N THR A 80 -9.84 14.91 7.34
CA THR A 80 -11.14 15.54 7.08
C THR A 80 -11.02 16.87 6.35
N SER A 81 -9.88 17.56 6.45
CA SER A 81 -9.63 18.85 5.82
C SER A 81 -8.14 19.09 5.63
N LEU A 82 -7.76 19.70 4.50
CA LEU A 82 -6.40 20.14 4.21
C LEU A 82 -6.45 21.62 3.83
N TYR A 83 -5.67 22.44 4.53
CA TYR A 83 -5.48 23.85 4.21
C TYR A 83 -3.98 24.14 4.03
N ILE A 84 -3.65 24.90 2.99
CA ILE A 84 -2.28 25.33 2.68
C ILE A 84 -2.29 26.84 2.54
N ASP A 85 -1.62 27.54 3.46
CA ASP A 85 -1.46 28.98 3.39
C ASP A 85 -0.38 29.37 2.38
N GLN A 86 -0.82 29.83 1.20
CA GLN A 86 0.05 30.22 0.10
C GLN A 86 0.97 31.40 0.42
N ASN A 87 0.65 32.21 1.43
CA ASN A 87 1.52 33.33 1.82
C ASN A 87 2.71 32.86 2.67
N LEU A 88 2.61 31.67 3.26
CA LEU A 88 3.61 31.11 4.17
C LEU A 88 4.48 30.04 3.52
N VAL A 89 4.16 29.56 2.32
CA VAL A 89 4.89 28.43 1.67
C VAL A 89 6.36 28.73 1.40
N GLN A 90 6.73 30.01 1.21
CA GLN A 90 8.12 30.45 1.01
C GLN A 90 8.80 30.88 2.31
N ASN A 91 8.09 30.87 3.44
CA ASN A 91 8.64 31.24 4.73
C ASN A 91 9.20 29.99 5.42
N HIS A 92 10.52 29.95 5.58
CA HIS A 92 11.25 28.83 6.17
C HIS A 92 11.62 29.04 7.65
N ASP A 93 10.98 30.00 8.34
CA ASP A 93 11.15 30.23 9.77
C ASP A 93 10.84 28.97 10.61
N GLN A 94 11.49 28.84 11.76
CA GLN A 94 11.25 27.75 12.70
C GLN A 94 9.79 27.66 13.14
N HIS A 95 9.08 28.78 13.25
CA HIS A 95 7.70 28.85 13.74
C HIS A 95 6.65 29.00 12.64
N CYS A 96 7.03 28.81 11.38
CA CYS A 96 6.10 28.87 10.26
C CYS A 96 5.56 27.47 9.91
N PHE A 97 4.23 27.32 9.88
CA PHE A 97 3.53 26.06 9.59
C PHE A 97 2.45 26.29 8.51
N PRO A 98 2.82 26.28 7.22
CA PRO A 98 1.88 26.59 6.14
C PRO A 98 0.78 25.54 5.93
N VAL A 99 0.94 24.32 6.44
CA VAL A 99 0.00 23.21 6.22
C VAL A 99 -0.81 22.93 7.48
N ARG A 100 -2.13 22.82 7.34
CA ARG A 100 -3.05 22.42 8.43
C ARG A 100 -3.89 21.23 7.99
N VAL A 101 -3.90 20.17 8.79
CA VAL A 101 -4.64 18.93 8.51
C VAL A 101 -5.59 18.66 9.65
N GLY A 102 -6.89 18.57 9.34
CA GLY A 102 -7.90 18.14 10.30
C GLY A 102 -7.99 16.62 10.34
N LEU A 103 -7.98 16.02 11.52
CA LEU A 103 -8.09 14.59 11.74
C LEU A 103 -9.24 14.27 12.69
N VAL A 104 -9.86 13.11 12.48
CA VAL A 104 -10.79 12.52 13.45
C VAL A 104 -10.37 11.08 13.75
N PRO A 105 -10.48 10.60 14.99
CA PRO A 105 -10.31 9.20 15.31
C PRO A 105 -11.48 8.40 14.73
N VAL A 106 -11.17 7.23 14.20
CA VAL A 106 -12.14 6.22 13.80
C VAL A 106 -12.21 5.17 14.91
N PRO A 107 -13.36 4.99 15.57
CA PRO A 107 -13.51 3.92 16.54
C PRO A 107 -13.23 2.58 15.85
N GLY A 108 -12.28 1.82 16.39
CA GLY A 108 -12.11 0.43 15.98
C GLY A 108 -13.34 -0.41 16.33
N PRO A 109 -13.49 -1.61 15.74
CA PRO A 109 -14.55 -2.55 16.13
C PRO A 109 -14.52 -2.88 17.64
N GLU A 110 -13.34 -2.82 18.28
CA GLU A 110 -13.18 -3.01 19.73
C GLU A 110 -13.51 -1.77 20.57
N ALA A 111 -13.30 -0.56 20.04
CA ALA A 111 -13.60 0.70 20.73
C ALA A 111 -15.12 0.91 20.89
N SER A 112 -15.91 0.28 20.03
CA SER A 112 -17.38 0.31 20.07
C SER A 112 -17.97 -0.35 21.32
N LYS A 113 -17.18 -1.12 22.09
CA LYS A 113 -17.63 -1.78 23.34
C LYS A 113 -17.29 -1.01 24.63
N ALA A 114 -16.49 0.05 24.54
CA ALA A 114 -15.97 0.76 25.72
C ALA A 114 -16.57 2.17 25.93
N VAL A 115 -17.50 2.61 25.08
CA VAL A 115 -18.05 3.97 25.14
C VAL A 115 -19.46 3.95 25.74
N ASN A 116 -19.53 3.86 27.07
CA ASN A 116 -20.71 4.24 27.86
C ASN A 116 -20.63 5.73 28.26
N GLY A 117 -20.37 6.62 27.31
CA GLY A 117 -20.32 8.05 27.56
C GLY A 117 -20.23 8.87 26.27
N ASP A 118 -21.08 9.88 26.16
CA ASP A 118 -21.19 10.84 25.04
C ASP A 118 -19.87 11.58 24.73
N ILE A 119 -18.91 10.91 24.11
CA ILE A 119 -17.85 11.59 23.37
C ILE A 119 -18.35 11.63 21.92
N SER A 120 -19.03 12.73 21.57
CA SER A 120 -19.36 13.00 20.18
C SER A 120 -18.06 13.03 19.36
N ILE A 121 -18.06 12.38 18.20
CA ILE A 121 -16.91 12.32 17.27
C ILE A 121 -16.37 13.73 16.95
N GLU A 122 -17.24 14.74 17.02
CA GLU A 122 -16.91 16.17 16.90
C GLU A 122 -15.98 16.69 17.98
N SER A 123 -16.12 16.22 19.22
CA SER A 123 -15.27 16.63 20.35
C SER A 123 -13.85 16.07 20.26
N ALA A 124 -13.62 15.05 19.41
CA ALA A 124 -12.32 14.41 19.22
C ALA A 124 -11.59 14.87 17.94
N ARG A 125 -12.13 15.87 17.24
CA ARG A 125 -11.48 16.45 16.05
C ARG A 125 -10.25 17.24 16.46
N GLU A 126 -9.12 16.91 15.86
CA GLU A 126 -7.86 17.64 16.06
C GLU A 126 -7.39 18.30 14.77
N VAL A 127 -6.56 19.34 14.89
CA VAL A 127 -5.89 19.98 13.75
C VAL A 127 -4.39 19.91 13.99
N ILE A 128 -3.67 19.28 13.06
CA ILE A 128 -2.22 19.25 13.04
C ILE A 128 -1.73 20.38 12.14
N GLU A 129 -0.86 21.23 12.68
CA GLU A 129 -0.11 22.23 11.91
C GLU A 129 1.28 21.68 11.59
N ALA A 130 1.66 21.74 10.32
CA ALA A 130 2.86 21.09 9.81
C ALA A 130 3.57 21.98 8.80
N LYS A 131 4.89 21.77 8.71
CA LYS A 131 5.71 22.37 7.65
C LYS A 131 5.56 21.62 6.33
N TYR A 132 5.45 20.30 6.42
CA TYR A 132 5.38 19.40 5.29
C TYR A 132 4.30 18.35 5.53
N LEU A 133 3.65 17.93 4.45
CA LEU A 133 2.72 16.81 4.43
C LEU A 133 3.18 15.84 3.34
N LEU A 134 3.35 14.58 3.70
CA LEU A 134 3.66 13.51 2.76
C LEU A 134 2.44 12.59 2.61
N GLY A 135 1.87 12.53 1.41
CA GLY A 135 0.72 11.68 1.11
C GLY A 135 1.14 10.27 0.69
N CYS A 136 1.14 9.33 1.64
CA CYS A 136 1.40 7.90 1.40
C CYS A 136 0.12 7.04 1.53
N ASP A 137 -1.03 7.59 1.14
CA ASP A 137 -2.38 7.04 1.36
C ASP A 137 -2.95 6.24 0.17
N GLY A 138 -2.05 5.64 -0.63
CA GLY A 138 -2.36 4.62 -1.61
C GLY A 138 -3.07 5.09 -2.91
N ALA A 139 -3.56 4.13 -3.69
CA ALA A 139 -4.09 4.38 -5.03
C ALA A 139 -5.27 5.36 -5.05
N HIS A 140 -6.12 5.36 -4.01
CA HIS A 140 -7.27 6.26 -3.88
C HIS A 140 -7.00 7.53 -3.07
N SER A 141 -5.71 7.87 -2.87
CA SER A 141 -5.21 9.00 -2.08
C SER A 141 -6.17 10.18 -1.97
N TRP A 142 -6.55 10.47 -0.73
CA TRP A 142 -7.28 11.65 -0.34
C TRP A 142 -6.40 12.89 -0.53
N VAL A 143 -5.13 12.85 -0.12
CA VAL A 143 -4.20 14.00 -0.25
C VAL A 143 -4.07 14.43 -1.70
N ARG A 144 -3.85 13.48 -2.63
CA ARG A 144 -3.75 13.75 -4.07
C ARG A 144 -5.00 14.46 -4.61
N LYS A 145 -6.18 14.00 -4.20
CA LYS A 145 -7.46 14.58 -4.61
C LYS A 145 -7.65 16.00 -4.08
N GLN A 146 -7.25 16.28 -2.83
CA GLN A 146 -7.31 17.64 -2.26
C GLN A 146 -6.44 18.64 -3.03
N LEU A 147 -5.33 18.18 -3.61
CA LEU A 147 -4.44 18.98 -4.43
C LEU A 147 -4.90 19.10 -5.90
N GLY A 148 -6.06 18.53 -6.26
CA GLY A 148 -6.57 18.56 -7.64
C GLY A 148 -5.75 17.74 -8.64
N LEU A 149 -4.86 16.86 -8.15
CA LEU A 149 -4.00 16.04 -9.01
C LEU A 149 -4.77 14.84 -9.55
N LYS A 150 -4.72 14.66 -10.87
CA LYS A 150 -5.36 13.55 -11.56
C LYS A 150 -4.42 12.35 -11.64
N LEU A 151 -4.98 11.16 -11.49
CA LEU A 151 -4.27 9.92 -11.79
C LEU A 151 -4.42 9.69 -13.31
N GLU A 152 -3.39 10.00 -14.08
CA GLU A 152 -3.38 9.77 -15.52
C GLU A 152 -2.95 8.33 -15.80
N GLY A 153 -3.84 7.55 -16.41
CA GLY A 153 -3.61 6.16 -16.77
C GLY A 153 -4.88 5.54 -17.35
N ALA A 154 -4.71 4.52 -18.18
CA ALA A 154 -5.82 3.71 -18.66
C ALA A 154 -6.04 2.55 -17.68
N SER A 155 -7.29 2.34 -17.25
CA SER A 155 -7.66 1.04 -16.69
C SER A 155 -7.57 0.00 -17.79
N ARG A 156 -7.08 -1.20 -17.46
CA ARG A 156 -7.17 -2.35 -18.35
C ARG A 156 -8.33 -3.21 -17.84
N ASP A 157 -9.20 -3.64 -18.75
CA ASP A 157 -10.26 -4.61 -18.44
C ASP A 157 -9.66 -6.01 -18.33
N VAL A 158 -8.82 -6.22 -17.31
CA VAL A 158 -8.26 -7.51 -16.97
C VAL A 158 -8.38 -7.69 -15.46
N ASP A 159 -9.21 -8.65 -15.06
CA ASP A 159 -9.36 -9.06 -13.68
C ASP A 159 -8.35 -10.17 -13.36
N TRP A 160 -7.77 -10.09 -12.15
CA TRP A 160 -6.83 -11.09 -11.65
C TRP A 160 -7.32 -11.61 -10.29
N GLY A 161 -7.24 -12.93 -10.10
CA GLY A 161 -7.39 -13.57 -8.80
C GLY A 161 -6.03 -13.75 -8.14
N VAL A 162 -5.94 -13.50 -6.83
CA VAL A 162 -4.75 -13.77 -6.01
C VAL A 162 -5.11 -14.80 -4.95
N LEU A 163 -4.31 -15.85 -4.82
CA LEU A 163 -4.51 -16.93 -3.86
C LEU A 163 -3.24 -17.16 -3.04
N ASP A 164 -3.35 -17.01 -1.72
CA ASP A 164 -2.33 -17.45 -0.76
C ASP A 164 -2.74 -18.82 -0.21
N VAL A 165 -2.15 -19.88 -0.75
CA VAL A 165 -2.52 -21.27 -0.42
C VAL A 165 -1.29 -22.14 -0.22
N PHE A 166 -1.46 -23.24 0.51
CA PHE A 166 -0.53 -24.36 0.51
C PHE A 166 -1.04 -25.40 -0.49
N PRO A 167 -0.58 -25.39 -1.76
CA PRO A 167 -1.15 -26.28 -2.76
C PRO A 167 -0.67 -27.71 -2.56
N ILE A 168 -1.57 -28.66 -2.73
CA ILE A 168 -1.24 -30.06 -3.01
C ILE A 168 -1.43 -30.23 -4.51
N THR A 169 -0.33 -30.33 -5.26
CA THR A 169 -0.37 -30.36 -6.72
C THR A 169 0.74 -31.24 -7.29
N ASP A 170 0.49 -31.81 -8.47
CA ASP A 170 1.45 -32.52 -9.31
C ASP A 170 2.05 -31.64 -10.42
N PHE A 171 1.72 -30.34 -10.43
CA PHE A 171 2.25 -29.35 -11.37
C PHE A 171 3.76 -29.20 -11.18
N ARG A 172 4.54 -29.44 -12.24
CA ARG A 172 6.00 -29.45 -12.20
C ARG A 172 6.61 -28.08 -12.47
N GLU A 173 7.70 -27.75 -11.76
CA GLU A 173 8.56 -26.56 -11.99
C GLU A 173 9.27 -26.58 -13.36
#